data_AF-A0A1K1T0K6-F1
#
_entry.id   AF-A0A1K1T0K6-F1
#
_cell.length_a   1.000
_cell.length_b   1.000
_cell.length_c   1.000
_cell.angle_alpha   90.00
_cell.angle_beta   90.00
_cell.angle_gamma   90.00
#
_symmetry.space_group_name_H-M   'P 1'
#
loop_
_entity.id
_entity.type
_entity.pdbx_description
1 polymer ?
#
loop_
_entity_poly.entity_id
_entity_poly.type
_entity_poly.pdbx_seq_one_letter_code
_entity_poly.pdbx_strand_id
1 'polypeptide(L)'
;MRLPVEQQPEAHTVIGMLLDAESEFLIHHRTELYLRLSKLRYNATPEQVNCAPGRGITKEMLVTLSDGTYIEKAENLLITGSTGCGKSFMAYAMGRNACLAIVPSIIL
;
A
#
# COMPACT_ATOMS: atom_id res chain seq x y z
N MET A 1 12.02 31.92 -15.25
CA MET A 1 11.57 32.06 -16.64
C MET A 1 10.06 32.27 -16.61
N ARG A 2 9.55 33.45 -17.00
CA ARG A 2 8.11 33.72 -17.07
C ARG A 2 7.57 33.01 -18.32
N LEU A 3 6.60 32.11 -18.16
CA LEU A 3 5.92 31.50 -19.30
C LEU A 3 5.15 32.58 -20.08
N PRO A 4 4.98 32.45 -21.41
CA PRO A 4 4.17 33.36 -22.22
C PRO A 4 2.76 33.48 -21.63
N VAL A 5 2.18 34.68 -21.67
CA VAL A 5 0.86 35.02 -21.06
C VAL A 5 -0.26 34.09 -21.52
N GLU A 6 -0.21 33.57 -22.75
CA GLU A 6 -1.20 32.65 -23.32
C GLU A 6 -1.18 31.23 -22.73
N GLN A 7 -0.16 30.87 -21.94
CA GLN A 7 -0.04 29.54 -21.30
C GLN A 7 -0.15 29.63 -19.77
N GLN A 8 -0.54 30.78 -19.23
CA GLN A 8 -0.76 30.90 -17.80
C GLN A 8 -2.05 30.14 -17.45
N PRO A 9 -1.97 29.07 -16.64
CA PRO A 9 -3.17 28.40 -16.16
C PRO A 9 -4.04 29.39 -15.42
N GLU A 10 -5.34 29.32 -15.68
CA GLU A 10 -6.36 30.10 -14.98
C GLU A 10 -6.22 29.94 -13.45
N ALA A 11 -6.58 30.98 -12.70
CA ALA A 11 -6.38 30.98 -11.25
C ALA A 11 -7.01 29.76 -10.54
N HIS A 12 -8.16 29.30 -11.02
CA HIS A 12 -8.82 28.11 -10.48
C HIS A 12 -8.01 26.82 -10.70
N THR A 13 -7.34 26.69 -11.85
CA THR A 13 -6.47 25.55 -12.18
C THR A 13 -5.27 25.51 -11.26
N VAL A 14 -4.65 26.67 -11.00
CA VAL A 14 -3.51 26.76 -10.06
C VAL A 14 -3.94 26.38 -8.65
N ILE A 15 -5.12 26.83 -8.20
CA ILE A 15 -5.66 26.46 -6.89
C ILE A 15 -5.93 24.96 -6.83
N GLY A 16 -6.53 24.37 -7.88
CA GLY A 16 -6.75 22.92 -7.96
C GLY A 16 -5.43 22.13 -7.82
N MET A 17 -4.40 22.52 -8.57
CA MET A 17 -3.08 21.89 -8.48
C MET A 17 -2.45 21.99 -7.09
N LEU A 18 -2.62 23.11 -6.39
CA LEU A 18 -2.12 23.28 -5.03
C LEU A 18 -2.85 22.38 -4.03
N LEU A 19 -4.18 22.25 -4.16
CA LEU A 19 -4.98 21.36 -3.32
C LEU A 19 -4.62 19.88 -3.54
N ASP A 20 -4.43 19.49 -4.80
CA ASP A 20 -4.00 18.13 -5.15
C ASP A 20 -2.62 17.82 -4.55
N ALA A 21 -1.67 18.76 -4.67
CA ALA A 21 -0.34 18.61 -4.09
C ALA A 21 -0.35 18.50 -2.56
N GLU A 22 -1.22 19.27 -1.87
CA GLU A 22 -1.38 19.18 -0.42
C GLU A 22 -1.99 17.82 -0.01
N SER A 23 -3.02 17.36 -0.72
CA SER A 23 -3.64 16.05 -0.48
C SER A 23 -2.63 14.92 -0.63
N GLU A 24 -1.84 14.92 -1.71
CA GLU A 24 -0.78 13.95 -1.94
C GLU A 24 0.29 14.00 -0.84
N PHE A 25 0.68 15.21 -0.41
CA PHE A 25 1.67 15.38 0.66
C PHE A 25 1.18 14.77 1.98
N LEU A 26 -0.07 15.04 2.37
CA LEU A 26 -0.65 14.49 3.60
C LEU A 26 -0.77 12.96 3.55
N ILE A 27 -1.21 12.42 2.41
CA ILE A 27 -1.28 10.98 2.17
C ILE A 27 0.12 10.36 2.29
N HIS A 28 1.11 10.92 1.59
CA HIS A 28 2.48 10.44 1.60
C HIS A 28 3.07 10.46 3.02
N HIS A 29 2.88 11.54 3.76
CA HIS A 29 3.38 11.69 5.12
C HIS A 29 2.76 10.66 6.08
N ARG A 30 1.45 10.43 5.98
CA ARG A 30 0.77 9.40 6.78
C ARG A 30 1.27 8.00 6.45
N THR A 31 1.41 7.68 5.17
CA THR A 31 1.94 6.39 4.71
C THR A 31 3.36 6.15 5.23
N GLU A 32 4.23 7.16 5.16
CA GLU A 32 5.58 7.09 5.69
C GLU A 32 5.59 6.82 7.20
N LEU A 33 4.70 7.48 7.95
CA LEU A 33 4.53 7.25 9.38
C LEU A 33 4.10 5.80 9.67
N TYR A 34 3.11 5.25 8.98
CA TYR A 34 2.69 3.86 9.18
C TYR A 34 3.78 2.85 8.83
N LEU A 35 4.49 3.07 7.72
CA LEU A 35 5.63 2.23 7.35
C LEU A 35 6.72 2.25 8.44
N ARG A 36 7.03 3.41 9.01
CA ARG A 36 7.99 3.52 10.13
C ARG A 36 7.50 2.78 11.38
N LEU A 37 6.22 2.92 11.74
CA LEU A 37 5.65 2.29 12.94
C LEU A 37 5.50 0.77 12.81
N SER A 38 5.27 0.26 11.59
CA SER A 38 5.04 -1.16 11.30
C SER A 38 6.26 -2.06 11.55
N LYS A 39 7.47 -1.49 11.64
CA LYS A 39 8.74 -2.21 11.86
C LYS A 39 8.98 -3.37 10.88
N LEU A 40 8.43 -3.25 9.66
CA LEU A 40 8.62 -4.25 8.60
C LEU A 40 10.09 -4.21 8.14
N ARG A 41 10.77 -5.35 8.20
CA ARG A 41 12.22 -5.43 7.92
C ARG A 41 12.55 -5.47 6.43
N TYR A 42 11.60 -5.92 5.61
CA TYR A 42 11.79 -6.10 4.18
C TYR A 42 10.78 -5.28 3.40
N ASN A 43 11.25 -4.68 2.31
CA ASN A 43 10.41 -3.97 1.35
C ASN A 43 9.71 -4.97 0.41
N ALA A 44 8.92 -5.87 0.99
CA ALA A 44 8.23 -6.93 0.25
C ALA A 44 6.94 -6.38 -0.36
N THR A 45 6.63 -6.76 -1.59
CA THR A 45 5.35 -6.43 -2.24
C THR A 45 4.56 -7.70 -2.56
N PRO A 46 3.22 -7.64 -2.63
CA PRO A 46 2.38 -8.79 -2.97
C PRO A 46 2.78 -9.45 -4.28
N GLU A 47 3.21 -8.68 -5.28
CA GLU A 47 3.59 -9.14 -6.61
C GLU A 47 4.86 -10.01 -6.58
N GLN A 48 5.71 -9.80 -5.58
CA GLN A 48 6.94 -10.58 -5.38
C GLN A 48 6.69 -11.92 -4.69
N VAL A 49 5.46 -12.20 -4.23
CA VAL A 49 5.14 -13.46 -3.56
C VAL A 49 5.06 -14.60 -4.59
N ASN A 50 5.92 -15.60 -4.41
CA ASN A 50 5.98 -16.76 -5.30
C ASN A 50 4.68 -17.59 -5.28
N CYS A 51 3.96 -17.64 -6.39
CA CYS A 51 2.74 -18.44 -6.57
C CYS A 51 2.97 -19.71 -7.41
N ALA A 52 4.11 -20.37 -7.21
CA ALA A 52 4.41 -21.61 -7.92
C ALA A 52 3.34 -22.69 -7.66
N PRO A 53 2.99 -23.50 -8.67
CA PRO A 53 2.07 -24.62 -8.51
C PRO A 53 2.57 -25.57 -7.43
N GLY A 54 1.71 -25.87 -6.44
CA GLY A 54 2.04 -26.71 -5.28
C GLY A 54 2.21 -25.97 -3.95
N ARG A 55 2.26 -24.63 -3.93
CA ARG A 55 2.33 -23.84 -2.67
C ARG A 55 0.96 -23.65 -2.00
N GLY A 56 -0.13 -23.90 -2.72
CA GLY A 56 -1.49 -23.64 -2.24
C GLY A 56 -1.88 -22.16 -2.19
N ILE A 57 -1.08 -21.28 -2.81
CA ILE A 57 -1.34 -19.84 -2.92
C ILE A 57 -1.45 -19.51 -4.40
N THR A 58 -2.59 -18.97 -4.81
CA THR A 58 -2.83 -18.56 -6.20
C THR A 58 -2.68 -17.05 -6.35
N LYS A 59 -2.48 -16.59 -7.58
CA LYS A 59 -2.37 -15.14 -7.87
C LYS A 59 -3.69 -14.43 -7.58
N GLU A 60 -4.81 -15.08 -7.85
CA GLU A 60 -6.15 -14.54 -7.62
C GLU A 60 -6.40 -14.30 -6.12
N MET A 61 -5.92 -15.23 -5.28
CA MET A 61 -5.97 -15.05 -3.82
C MET A 61 -5.12 -13.87 -3.37
N LEU A 62 -3.89 -13.71 -3.92
CA LEU A 62 -3.07 -12.55 -3.61
C LEU A 62 -3.72 -11.24 -4.03
N VAL A 63 -4.32 -11.16 -5.22
CA VAL A 63 -5.03 -9.95 -5.67
C VAL A 63 -6.18 -9.61 -4.72
N THR A 64 -6.95 -10.62 -4.31
CA THR A 64 -8.05 -10.44 -3.35
C THR A 64 -7.55 -9.95 -1.99
N LEU A 65 -6.45 -10.52 -1.49
CA LEU A 65 -5.84 -10.08 -0.24
C LEU A 65 -5.23 -8.68 -0.35
N SER A 66 -4.67 -8.32 -1.51
CA SER A 66 -4.10 -7.00 -1.76
C SER A 66 -5.14 -5.88 -1.77
N ASP A 67 -6.42 -6.19 -1.98
CA ASP A 67 -7.51 -5.21 -1.86
C ASP A 67 -7.74 -4.76 -0.41
N GLY A 68 -7.21 -5.50 0.57
CA GLY A 68 -7.26 -5.10 1.97
C GLY A 68 -8.63 -5.24 2.64
N THR A 69 -9.64 -5.79 1.96
CA THR A 69 -11.00 -5.99 2.49
C THR A 69 -11.03 -6.81 3.78
N TYR A 70 -10.07 -7.71 3.96
CA TYR A 70 -9.94 -8.50 5.19
C TYR A 70 -9.67 -7.62 6.41
N ILE A 71 -9.01 -6.47 6.25
CA ILE A 71 -8.73 -5.52 7.33
C ILE A 71 -10.01 -4.78 7.70
N GLU A 72 -10.77 -4.33 6.70
CA GLU A 72 -12.06 -3.65 6.92
C GLU A 72 -13.08 -4.55 7.61
N LYS A 73 -13.06 -5.84 7.28
CA LYS A 73 -13.94 -6.87 7.86
C LYS A 73 -13.42 -7.46 9.18
N ALA A 74 -12.24 -7.03 9.65
CA ALA A 74 -11.56 -7.62 10.81
C ALA A 74 -11.37 -9.16 10.70
N GLU A 75 -11.13 -9.64 9.48
CA GLU A 75 -10.84 -11.04 9.19
C GLU A 75 -9.35 -11.35 9.41
N ASN A 76 -9.09 -12.41 10.17
CA ASN A 76 -7.73 -12.81 10.51
C ASN A 76 -7.07 -13.59 9.37
N LEU A 77 -5.86 -13.20 8.98
CA LEU A 77 -5.03 -13.96 8.05
C LEU A 77 -4.08 -14.89 8.79
N LEU A 78 -4.31 -16.20 8.66
CA LEU A 78 -3.42 -17.21 9.21
C LEU A 78 -2.46 -17.72 8.12
N ILE A 79 -1.15 -17.49 8.32
CA ILE A 79 -0.11 -17.93 7.38
C ILE A 79 0.59 -19.17 7.94
N THR A 80 0.38 -20.32 7.31
CA THR A 80 0.94 -21.62 7.72
C THR A 80 1.91 -22.19 6.68
N GLY A 81 2.72 -23.18 7.08
CA GLY A 81 3.66 -23.87 6.20
C GLY A 81 5.03 -24.12 6.83
N SER A 82 5.85 -24.95 6.18
CA SER A 82 7.21 -25.30 6.65
C SER A 82 8.16 -24.09 6.64
N THR A 83 9.22 -24.16 7.45
CA THR A 83 10.28 -23.14 7.51
C THR A 83 10.95 -22.98 6.15
N GLY A 84 11.35 -21.75 5.80
CA GLY A 84 11.98 -21.46 4.51
C GLY A 84 11.01 -21.23 3.34
N CYS A 85 9.71 -21.53 3.49
CA CYS A 85 8.72 -21.30 2.43
C CYS A 85 8.26 -19.84 2.28
N GLY A 86 9.00 -18.84 2.79
CA GLY A 86 8.67 -17.42 2.58
C GLY A 86 7.43 -16.89 3.29
N LYS A 87 6.99 -17.52 4.40
CA LYS A 87 5.84 -17.05 5.20
C LYS A 87 6.03 -15.63 5.75
N SER A 88 7.19 -15.36 6.34
CA SER A 88 7.53 -14.03 6.85
C SER A 88 7.52 -13.01 5.72
N PHE A 89 8.06 -13.37 4.54
CA PHE A 89 8.03 -12.49 3.37
C PHE A 89 6.60 -12.14 2.96
N MET A 90 5.69 -13.13 2.92
CA MET A 90 4.26 -12.89 2.65
C MET A 90 3.62 -12.00 3.71
N ALA A 91 3.90 -12.21 5.00
CA ALA A 91 3.42 -11.35 6.07
C ALA A 91 3.90 -9.89 5.90
N TYR A 92 5.17 -9.69 5.55
CA TYR A 92 5.71 -8.37 5.26
C TYR A 92 5.06 -7.73 4.04
N ALA A 93 4.82 -8.50 2.97
CA ALA A 93 4.16 -8.02 1.77
C ALA A 93 2.73 -7.54 2.03
N MET A 94 1.94 -8.34 2.75
CA MET A 94 0.57 -7.98 3.12
C MET A 94 0.54 -6.79 4.09
N GLY A 95 1.40 -6.79 5.12
CA GLY A 95 1.49 -5.69 6.08
C GLY A 95 1.93 -4.37 5.45
N ARG A 96 2.88 -4.42 4.50
CA ARG A 96 3.30 -3.23 3.75
C ARG A 96 2.18 -2.72 2.86
N ASN A 97 1.50 -3.62 2.14
CA ASN A 97 0.38 -3.26 1.29
C ASN A 97 -0.75 -2.61 2.09
N ALA A 98 -1.06 -3.12 3.28
CA ALA A 98 -2.02 -2.51 4.21
C ALA A 98 -1.64 -1.07 4.61
N CYS A 99 -0.36 -0.82 4.86
CA CYS A 99 0.13 0.52 5.19
C CYS A 99 0.02 1.49 4.00
N LEU A 100 0.16 0.99 2.76
CA LEU A 100 0.02 1.78 1.53
C LEU A 100 -1.44 2.03 1.16
N ALA A 101 -2.33 1.07 1.39
CA ALA A 101 -3.75 1.15 1.06
C ALA A 101 -4.53 2.08 1.99
N ILE A 102 -3.89 2.60 3.05
CA ILE A 102 -4.49 3.53 4.02
C ILE A 102 -5.83 3.01 4.56
N VAL A 103 -5.84 1.79 5.10
CA VAL A 103 -7.01 1.32 5.84
C VAL A 103 -7.02 2.05 7.19
N PRO A 104 -8.02 2.89 7.52
CA PRO A 104 -8.04 3.65 8.77
C PRO A 104 -8.16 2.78 10.03
N SER A 105 -8.31 1.46 9.89
CA SER A 105 -8.65 0.54 10.98
C SER A 105 -7.47 -0.03 11.78
N ILE A 106 -6.20 0.36 11.51
CA ILE A 106 -5.02 -0.28 12.12
C ILE A 106 -4.42 0.46 13.33
N ILE A 107 -5.17 1.37 13.95
CA ILE A 107 -4.86 1.86 15.30
C ILE A 107 -6.07 1.62 16.22
N LEU A 108 -6.19 0.39 16.74
CA LEU A 108 -6.68 0.07 18.09
C LEU A 108 -6.50 -1.42 18.41
#